data_AF-A0AAV4H1G2-F1
#
_entry.id   AF-A0AAV4H1G2-F1
#
_cell.length_a   1.000
_cell.length_b   1.000
_cell.length_c   1.000
_cell.angle_alpha   90.00
_cell.angle_beta   90.00
_cell.angle_gamma   90.00
#
_symmetry.space_group_name_H-M   'P 1'
#
loop_
_entity.id
_entity.type
_entity.pdbx_description
1 polymer ?
#
loop_
_entity_poly.entity_id
_entity_poly.type
_entity_poly.pdbx_seq_one_letter_code
_entity_poly.pdbx_strand_id
1 'polypeptide(L)'
;MAIFSLMLKEVRPVLPKPSTPLEKVLPREIAYADDVDFVAFQDIDIEEVGKVLEKYNLQVNVDKTEFTNLSRGETNWQTTKKVGTLIGDQEDIERRKQLSSAALVKLRKVVVVVVVVVVVVVVVVVAVVVVVVAEVVIVVVVIVVLVAVVVVVVIVLILVVAAAAAAAVVVVVVKVVVA
;
A
#
# COMPACT_ATOMS: atom_id res chain seq x y z
N MET A 1 -28.96 -22.23 -27.79
CA MET A 1 -29.39 -21.02 -28.53
C MET A 1 -30.75 -21.16 -29.22
N ALA A 2 -31.11 -22.29 -29.85
CA ALA A 2 -32.38 -22.40 -30.61
C ALA A 2 -33.66 -22.16 -29.77
N ILE A 3 -33.71 -22.66 -28.54
CA ILE A 3 -34.87 -22.50 -27.62
C ILE A 3 -35.09 -21.02 -27.28
N PHE A 4 -34.01 -20.27 -27.07
CA PHE A 4 -34.09 -18.85 -26.72
C PHE A 4 -34.65 -18.00 -27.86
N SER A 5 -34.24 -18.28 -29.11
CA SER A 5 -34.83 -17.58 -30.28
C SER A 5 -36.30 -17.90 -30.52
N LEU A 6 -36.73 -19.12 -30.15
CA LEU A 6 -38.14 -19.54 -30.25
C LEU A 6 -38.98 -18.83 -29.18
N MET A 7 -38.49 -18.80 -27.95
CA MET A 7 -39.11 -18.11 -26.83
C MET A 7 -39.26 -16.60 -27.11
N LEU A 8 -38.21 -15.92 -27.58
CA LEU A 8 -38.28 -14.51 -27.97
C LEU A 8 -39.30 -14.26 -29.09
N LYS A 9 -39.45 -15.18 -30.04
CA LYS A 9 -40.45 -15.09 -31.10
C LYS A 9 -41.89 -15.09 -30.56
N GLU A 10 -42.14 -15.80 -29.45
CA GLU A 10 -43.44 -15.83 -28.76
C GLU A 10 -43.64 -14.67 -27.77
N VAL A 11 -42.57 -14.02 -27.31
CA VAL A 11 -42.66 -12.83 -26.46
C VAL A 11 -42.96 -11.56 -27.27
N ARG A 12 -42.39 -11.43 -28.48
CA ARG A 12 -42.58 -10.25 -29.37
C ARG A 12 -44.04 -9.80 -29.62
N PRO A 13 -45.05 -10.69 -29.69
CA PRO A 13 -46.46 -10.31 -29.83
C PRO A 13 -47.06 -9.72 -28.53
N VAL A 14 -46.54 -10.10 -27.37
CA VAL A 14 -46.95 -9.61 -26.05
C VAL A 14 -46.40 -8.21 -25.79
N LEU A 15 -45.22 -7.90 -26.33
CA LEU A 15 -44.62 -6.58 -26.22
C LEU A 15 -45.42 -5.51 -26.98
N PRO A 16 -45.51 -4.27 -26.45
CA PRO A 16 -46.17 -3.15 -27.11
C PRO A 16 -45.68 -2.95 -28.55
N LYS A 17 -46.63 -2.86 -29.50
CA LYS A 17 -46.29 -2.72 -30.92
C LYS A 17 -45.68 -1.34 -31.20
N PRO A 18 -44.65 -1.28 -32.06
CA PRO A 18 -44.01 -0.02 -32.40
C PRO A 18 -45.01 0.91 -33.11
N SER A 19 -45.29 2.05 -32.48
CA SER A 19 -46.24 3.06 -32.97
C SER A 19 -45.52 4.17 -33.73
N THR A 20 -44.29 4.49 -33.36
CA THR A 20 -43.51 5.59 -33.96
C THR A 20 -42.49 5.10 -35.00
N PRO A 21 -42.06 5.95 -35.95
CA PRO A 21 -41.00 5.60 -36.91
C PRO A 21 -39.66 5.26 -36.24
N LEU A 22 -39.33 5.92 -35.10
CA LEU A 22 -38.12 5.66 -34.33
C LEU A 22 -38.16 4.27 -33.67
N GLU A 23 -39.30 3.87 -33.13
CA GLU A 23 -39.51 2.53 -32.55
C GLU A 23 -39.30 1.40 -33.55
N LYS A 24 -39.51 1.65 -34.84
CA LYS A 24 -39.31 0.64 -35.89
C LYS A 24 -37.83 0.41 -36.21
N VAL A 25 -36.97 1.38 -35.91
CA VAL A 25 -35.53 1.34 -36.19
C VAL A 25 -34.74 0.82 -35.00
N LEU A 26 -35.24 1.04 -33.78
CA LEU A 26 -34.58 0.61 -32.56
C LEU A 26 -34.67 -0.92 -32.35
N PRO A 27 -33.61 -1.56 -31.84
CA PRO A 27 -33.68 -2.94 -31.41
C PRO A 27 -34.67 -3.06 -30.24
N ARG A 28 -35.69 -3.91 -30.38
CA ARG A 28 -36.75 -4.09 -29.36
C ARG A 28 -36.31 -4.92 -28.17
N GLU A 29 -35.29 -5.75 -28.37
CA GLU A 29 -34.77 -6.67 -27.36
C GLU A 29 -33.26 -6.83 -27.55
N ILE A 30 -32.53 -6.91 -26.43
CA ILE A 30 -31.11 -7.23 -26.39
C ILE A 30 -30.98 -8.39 -25.42
N ALA A 31 -30.56 -9.54 -25.93
CA ALA A 31 -30.35 -10.73 -25.13
C ALA A 31 -28.85 -11.00 -25.00
N TYR A 32 -28.40 -11.21 -23.77
CA TYR A 32 -27.02 -11.61 -23.50
C TYR A 32 -27.00 -12.62 -22.35
N ALA A 33 -26.50 -13.82 -22.64
CA ALA A 33 -26.47 -14.93 -21.70
C ALA A 33 -27.85 -15.25 -21.09
N ASP A 34 -28.04 -14.98 -19.80
CA ASP A 34 -29.27 -15.17 -19.03
C ASP A 34 -30.13 -13.89 -18.90
N ASP A 35 -29.62 -12.74 -19.34
CA ASP A 35 -30.32 -11.47 -19.29
C ASP A 35 -31.00 -11.11 -20.62
N VAL A 36 -32.22 -10.56 -20.54
CA VAL A 36 -32.95 -9.99 -21.67
C VAL A 36 -33.44 -8.59 -21.30
N ASP A 37 -32.97 -7.61 -22.05
CA ASP A 37 -33.47 -6.24 -21.97
C ASP A 37 -34.52 -6.03 -23.05
N PHE A 38 -35.62 -5.40 -22.67
CA PHE A 38 -36.65 -4.96 -23.60
C PHE A 38 -36.68 -3.43 -23.66
N VAL A 39 -36.77 -2.89 -24.87
CA VAL A 39 -36.84 -1.45 -25.11
C VAL A 39 -38.20 -1.13 -25.71
N ALA A 40 -39.00 -0.37 -24.97
CA ALA A 40 -40.31 0.09 -25.39
C ALA A 40 -40.58 1.53 -24.91
N PHE A 41 -41.51 2.20 -25.58
CA PHE A 41 -41.98 3.55 -25.22
C PHE A 41 -43.24 3.51 -24.33
N GLN A 42 -43.69 2.31 -24.00
CA GLN A 42 -44.82 2.02 -23.13
C GLN A 42 -44.35 1.01 -22.09
N ASP A 43 -45.01 1.00 -20.94
CA ASP A 43 -44.72 0.04 -19.88
C ASP A 43 -44.94 -1.39 -20.40
N ILE A 44 -44.01 -2.28 -20.02
CA ILE A 44 -44.03 -3.68 -20.39
C ILE A 44 -44.58 -4.47 -19.22
N ASP A 45 -45.63 -5.26 -19.47
CA ASP A 45 -46.18 -6.17 -18.47
C ASP A 45 -45.26 -7.40 -18.31
N ILE A 46 -44.47 -7.40 -17.24
CA ILE A 46 -43.51 -8.48 -16.94
C ILE A 46 -44.21 -9.76 -16.51
N GLU A 47 -45.42 -9.68 -15.96
CA GLU A 47 -46.17 -10.89 -15.58
C GLU A 47 -46.63 -11.65 -16.82
N GLU A 48 -47.06 -10.94 -17.86
CA GLU A 48 -47.46 -11.56 -19.13
C GLU A 48 -46.26 -12.16 -19.86
N VAL A 49 -45.12 -11.46 -19.87
CA VAL A 49 -43.86 -12.00 -20.39
C VAL A 49 -43.46 -13.25 -19.60
N GLY A 50 -43.51 -13.20 -18.27
CA GLY A 50 -43.19 -14.32 -17.38
C GLY A 50 -44.01 -15.58 -17.67
N LYS A 51 -45.32 -15.44 -17.92
CA LYS A 51 -46.20 -16.57 -18.31
C LYS A 51 -45.78 -17.22 -19.63
N VAL A 52 -45.27 -16.44 -20.59
CA VAL A 52 -44.73 -16.99 -21.84
C VAL A 52 -43.42 -17.73 -21.58
N LEU A 53 -42.55 -17.19 -20.72
CA LEU A 53 -41.26 -17.81 -20.41
C LEU A 53 -41.41 -19.12 -19.61
N GLU A 54 -42.43 -19.20 -18.75
CA GLU A 54 -42.73 -20.40 -17.95
C GLU A 54 -43.03 -21.62 -18.82
N LYS A 55 -43.63 -21.43 -20.01
CA LYS A 55 -43.85 -22.52 -21.00
C LYS A 55 -42.56 -23.18 -21.47
N TYR A 56 -41.45 -22.44 -21.41
CA TYR A 56 -40.11 -22.90 -21.75
C TYR A 56 -39.29 -23.30 -20.52
N ASN A 57 -39.95 -23.43 -19.36
CA ASN A 57 -39.34 -23.77 -18.08
C ASN A 57 -38.31 -22.72 -17.60
N LEU A 58 -38.52 -21.46 -17.99
CA LEU A 58 -37.69 -20.30 -17.61
C LEU A 58 -38.45 -19.44 -16.60
N GLN A 59 -37.81 -19.14 -15.48
CA GLN A 59 -38.40 -18.36 -14.40
C GLN A 59 -37.77 -16.96 -14.34
N VAL A 60 -38.60 -15.93 -14.39
CA VAL A 60 -38.16 -14.54 -14.24
C VAL A 60 -37.94 -14.23 -12.76
N ASN A 61 -36.78 -13.63 -12.44
CA ASN A 61 -36.53 -13.12 -11.10
C ASN A 61 -37.01 -11.67 -11.00
N VAL A 62 -38.22 -11.49 -10.46
CA VAL A 62 -38.86 -10.17 -10.35
C VAL A 62 -38.05 -9.22 -9.46
N ASP A 63 -37.44 -9.72 -8.38
CA ASP A 63 -36.64 -8.91 -7.45
C ASP A 63 -35.38 -8.32 -8.10
N LYS A 64 -34.87 -8.96 -9.16
CA LYS A 64 -33.72 -8.48 -9.93
C LYS A 64 -34.11 -7.68 -11.17
N THR A 65 -35.40 -7.53 -11.44
CA THR A 65 -35.86 -6.86 -12.66
C THR A 65 -35.86 -5.35 -12.46
N GLU A 66 -35.07 -4.64 -13.27
CA GLU A 66 -34.93 -3.19 -13.18
C GLU A 66 -35.80 -2.50 -14.25
N PHE A 67 -36.71 -1.61 -13.82
CA PHE A 67 -37.47 -0.73 -14.70
C PHE A 67 -36.79 0.63 -14.77
N THR A 68 -36.29 1.01 -15.94
CA THR A 68 -35.67 2.33 -16.13
C THR A 68 -36.53 3.14 -17.08
N ASN A 69 -37.17 4.20 -16.57
CA ASN A 69 -37.85 5.18 -17.41
C ASN A 69 -36.86 6.27 -17.83
N LEU A 70 -36.76 6.52 -19.13
CA LEU A 70 -35.87 7.51 -19.71
C LEU A 70 -36.70 8.69 -20.23
N SER A 71 -36.81 9.74 -19.42
CA SER A 71 -37.46 10.99 -19.83
C SER A 71 -36.43 12.12 -19.98
N ARG A 72 -36.73 13.08 -20.84
CA ARG A 72 -35.84 14.21 -21.12
C ARG A 72 -35.88 15.17 -19.93
N GLY A 73 -34.80 15.22 -19.14
CA GLY A 73 -34.65 16.11 -17.98
C GLY A 73 -34.66 15.40 -16.63
N GLU A 74 -34.97 14.10 -16.60
CA GLU A 74 -34.80 13.29 -15.39
C GLU A 74 -33.39 12.71 -15.30
N THR A 75 -32.85 12.67 -14.08
CA THR A 75 -31.55 12.07 -13.75
C THR A 75 -31.69 10.69 -13.09
N ASN A 76 -32.90 10.14 -13.01
CA ASN A 76 -33.17 8.83 -12.41
C ASN A 76 -32.40 7.69 -13.09
N TRP A 77 -32.05 7.85 -14.36
CA TRP A 77 -31.20 6.89 -15.08
C TRP A 77 -29.77 6.83 -14.56
N GLN A 78 -29.27 7.85 -13.86
CA GLN A 78 -27.91 7.86 -13.31
C GLN A 78 -27.74 6.88 -12.14
N THR A 79 -28.84 6.53 -11.45
CA THR A 79 -28.82 5.60 -10.31
C THR A 79 -29.09 4.16 -10.72
N THR A 80 -29.54 3.91 -11.95
CA THR A 80 -29.76 2.54 -12.44
C THR A 80 -28.43 1.91 -12.83
N LYS A 81 -28.23 0.65 -12.44
CA LYS A 81 -26.91 0.01 -12.55
C LYS A 81 -26.44 -0.12 -13.98
N LYS A 82 -27.35 -0.41 -14.91
CA LYS A 82 -27.01 -0.66 -16.31
C LYS A 82 -26.89 0.64 -17.11
N VAL A 83 -27.92 1.47 -17.09
CA VAL A 83 -27.96 2.71 -17.89
C VAL A 83 -27.07 3.80 -17.30
N GLY A 84 -27.08 3.95 -15.97
CA GLY A 84 -26.20 4.88 -15.27
C GLY A 84 -24.73 4.59 -15.49
N THR A 85 -24.33 3.32 -15.47
CA THR A 85 -22.94 2.93 -15.81
C THR A 85 -22.63 3.10 -17.29
N LEU A 86 -23.53 2.77 -18.21
CA LEU A 86 -23.24 2.89 -19.65
C LEU A 86 -23.17 4.34 -20.15
N ILE A 87 -23.99 5.23 -19.60
CA ILE A 87 -24.06 6.63 -20.05
C ILE A 87 -23.20 7.55 -19.16
N GLY A 88 -23.11 7.26 -17.87
CA GLY A 88 -22.38 8.06 -16.87
C GLY A 88 -21.00 7.54 -16.52
N ASP A 89 -20.42 6.62 -17.30
CA ASP A 89 -19.17 5.91 -16.96
C ASP A 89 -18.01 6.88 -16.62
N GLN A 90 -17.86 7.94 -17.41
CA GLN A 90 -16.79 8.93 -17.18
C GLN A 90 -16.98 9.69 -15.85
N GLU A 91 -18.21 10.09 -15.53
CA GLU A 91 -18.54 10.81 -14.29
C GLU A 91 -18.37 9.89 -13.07
N ASP A 92 -18.76 8.62 -13.19
CA ASP A 92 -18.56 7.62 -12.14
C ASP A 92 -17.06 7.30 -11.94
N ILE A 93 -16.29 7.16 -13.02
CA ILE A 93 -14.83 6.99 -12.98
C ILE A 93 -14.16 8.18 -12.30
N GLU A 94 -14.55 9.41 -12.65
CA GLU A 94 -14.01 10.63 -12.03
C GLU A 94 -14.35 10.70 -10.54
N ARG A 95 -15.58 10.37 -10.16
CA ARG A 95 -16.01 10.31 -8.75
C ARG A 95 -15.20 9.28 -7.96
N ARG A 96 -14.98 8.09 -8.52
CA ARG A 96 -14.15 7.04 -7.89
C ARG A 96 -12.69 7.45 -7.76
N LYS A 97 -12.13 8.15 -8.76
CA LYS A 97 -10.77 8.71 -8.71
C LYS A 97 -10.63 9.77 -7.62
N GLN A 98 -11.61 10.66 -7.47
CA GLN A 98 -11.61 11.66 -6.40
C GLN A 98 -11.66 11.00 -5.01
N LEU A 99 -12.55 10.03 -4.82
CA LEU A 99 -12.65 9.29 -3.54
C LEU A 99 -11.36 8.55 -3.20
N SER A 100 -10.74 7.89 -4.18
CA SER A 100 -9.47 7.18 -4.00
C SER A 100 -8.32 8.15 -3.67
N SER A 101 -8.27 9.29 -4.37
CA SER A 101 -7.28 10.33 -4.11
C SER A 101 -7.42 10.92 -2.71
N ALA A 102 -8.65 11.21 -2.28
CA ALA A 102 -8.94 11.71 -0.94
C ALA A 102 -8.55 10.70 0.16
N ALA A 103 -8.76 9.40 -0.07
CA ALA A 103 -8.31 8.35 0.84
C ALA A 103 -6.76 8.28 0.94
N LEU A 104 -6.05 8.37 -0.20
CA LEU A 104 -4.60 8.36 -0.23
C LEU A 104 -3.98 9.58 0.46
N VAL A 105 -4.59 10.76 0.37
CA VAL A 105 -4.12 11.96 1.08
C VAL A 105 -4.12 11.75 2.60
N LYS A 106 -5.12 11.06 3.16
CA LYS A 106 -5.15 10.73 4.59
C LYS A 106 -3.99 9.80 4.98
N LEU A 107 -3.70 8.80 4.15
CA LEU A 107 -2.60 7.85 4.39
C LEU A 107 -1.23 8.52 4.26
N ARG A 108 -1.07 9.48 3.32
CA ARG A 108 0.18 10.20 3.11
C ARG A 108 0.65 10.91 4.38
N LYS A 109 -0.25 11.50 5.16
CA LYS A 109 0.11 12.16 6.44
C LYS A 109 0.71 11.18 7.43
N VAL A 110 0.13 9.98 7.55
CA VAL A 110 0.64 8.92 8.43
C VAL A 110 2.01 8.45 7.96
N VAL A 111 2.19 8.21 6.67
CA VAL A 111 3.49 7.81 6.10
C VAL A 111 4.56 8.86 6.38
N VAL A 112 4.25 10.15 6.17
CA VAL A 112 5.20 11.24 6.46
C VAL A 112 5.58 11.25 7.94
N VAL A 113 4.61 11.14 8.85
CA VAL A 113 4.89 11.10 10.29
C VAL A 113 5.78 9.90 10.64
N VAL A 114 5.46 8.71 10.14
CA VAL A 114 6.26 7.50 10.39
C VAL A 114 7.69 7.68 9.87
N VAL A 115 7.86 8.18 8.65
CA VAL A 115 9.19 8.43 8.08
C VAL A 115 9.98 9.43 8.92
N VAL A 116 9.36 10.54 9.34
CA VAL A 116 10.01 11.54 10.20
C VAL A 116 10.43 10.91 11.53
N VAL A 117 9.56 10.13 12.17
CA VAL A 117 9.87 9.44 13.43
C VAL A 117 11.05 8.48 13.25
N VAL A 118 11.05 7.68 12.19
CA VAL A 118 12.15 6.74 11.89
C VAL A 118 13.46 7.50 11.70
N VAL A 119 13.46 8.59 10.92
CA VAL A 119 14.66 9.41 10.70
C VAL A 119 15.18 9.99 12.01
N VAL A 120 14.29 10.52 12.87
CA VAL A 120 14.67 11.05 14.19
C VAL A 120 15.30 9.95 15.05
N VAL A 121 14.69 8.76 15.11
CA VAL A 121 15.23 7.62 15.87
C VAL A 121 16.61 7.23 15.36
N VAL A 122 16.81 7.14 14.04
CA VAL A 122 18.12 6.82 13.45
C VAL A 122 19.16 7.86 13.83
N VAL A 123 18.84 9.16 13.74
CA VAL A 123 19.76 10.24 14.11
C VAL A 123 20.14 10.14 15.60
N VAL A 124 19.18 9.88 16.48
CA VAL A 124 19.44 9.70 17.91
C VAL A 124 20.36 8.50 18.15
N VAL A 125 20.09 7.36 17.52
CA VAL A 125 20.94 6.15 17.64
C VAL A 125 22.36 6.45 17.18
N VAL A 126 22.53 7.10 16.04
CA VAL A 126 23.85 7.48 15.53
C VAL A 126 24.59 8.40 16.51
N ALA A 127 23.90 9.41 17.07
CA ALA A 127 24.50 10.30 18.06
C ALA A 127 24.96 9.55 19.31
N VAL A 128 24.15 8.62 19.83
CA VAL A 128 24.52 7.77 20.97
C VAL A 128 25.76 6.93 20.65
N VAL A 129 25.82 6.29 19.47
CA VAL A 129 26.98 5.51 19.05
C VAL A 129 28.25 6.36 19.00
N VAL A 130 28.17 7.57 18.46
CA VAL A 130 29.32 8.49 18.40
C VAL A 130 29.83 8.85 19.79
N VAL A 131 28.93 9.14 20.74
CA VAL A 131 29.30 9.44 22.13
C VAL A 131 30.00 8.25 22.78
N VAL A 132 29.44 7.05 22.64
CA VAL A 132 30.05 5.82 23.21
C VAL A 132 31.43 5.56 22.62
N VAL A 133 31.60 5.72 21.30
CA VAL A 133 32.91 5.57 20.65
C VAL A 133 33.90 6.59 21.18
N ALA A 134 33.49 7.86 21.35
CA ALA A 134 34.34 8.89 21.90
C ALA A 134 34.81 8.57 23.33
N GLU A 135 33.90 8.11 24.20
CA GLU A 135 34.26 7.69 25.56
C GLU A 135 35.25 6.53 25.56
N VAL A 136 35.03 5.50 24.73
CA VAL A 136 35.94 4.35 24.60
C VAL A 136 37.33 4.81 24.15
N VAL A 137 37.41 5.71 23.15
CA VAL A 137 38.68 6.25 22.67
C VAL A 137 39.41 7.00 23.79
N ILE A 138 38.70 7.83 24.57
CA ILE A 138 39.29 8.56 25.70
C ILE A 138 39.86 7.57 26.73
N VAL A 139 39.10 6.53 27.10
CA VAL A 139 39.55 5.50 28.06
C VAL A 139 40.81 4.80 27.55
N VAL A 140 40.85 4.41 26.28
CA VAL A 140 42.02 3.76 25.68
C VAL A 140 43.25 4.68 25.72
N VAL A 141 43.09 5.95 25.36
CA VAL A 141 44.18 6.94 25.42
C VAL A 141 44.71 7.09 26.85
N VAL A 142 43.82 7.20 27.85
CA VAL A 142 44.21 7.29 29.25
C VAL A 142 45.00 6.06 29.70
N ILE A 143 44.56 4.86 29.32
CA ILE A 143 45.27 3.61 29.64
C ILE A 143 46.67 3.61 29.01
N VAL A 144 46.79 3.99 27.72
CA VAL A 144 48.08 4.05 27.02
C VAL A 144 49.03 5.02 27.71
N VAL A 145 48.55 6.21 28.10
CA VAL A 145 49.35 7.20 28.82
C VAL A 145 49.81 6.66 30.18
N LEU A 146 48.91 6.02 30.94
CA LEU A 146 49.27 5.41 32.23
C LEU A 146 50.33 4.32 32.08
N VAL A 147 50.19 3.44 31.09
CA VAL A 147 51.19 2.40 30.79
C VAL A 147 52.54 3.03 30.42
N ALA A 148 52.54 4.06 29.58
CA ALA A 148 53.77 4.76 29.21
C ALA A 148 54.47 5.38 30.43
N VAL A 149 53.71 6.02 31.34
CA VAL A 149 54.26 6.56 32.60
C VAL A 149 54.85 5.46 33.46
N VAL A 150 54.16 4.32 33.63
CA VAL A 150 54.68 3.18 34.39
C VAL A 150 55.98 2.66 33.80
N VAL A 151 56.06 2.51 32.47
CA VAL A 151 57.28 2.08 31.77
C VAL A 151 58.43 3.05 32.04
N VAL A 152 58.20 4.36 31.94
CA VAL A 152 59.23 5.38 32.23
C VAL A 152 59.69 5.27 33.68
N VAL A 153 58.78 5.13 34.64
CA VAL A 153 59.13 4.97 36.07
C VAL A 153 59.98 3.73 36.29
N VAL A 154 59.62 2.60 35.68
CA VAL A 154 60.40 1.34 35.77
C VAL A 154 61.80 1.51 35.19
N ILE A 155 61.93 2.14 34.02
CA ILE A 155 63.23 2.41 33.40
C ILE A 155 64.10 3.28 34.33
N VAL A 156 63.53 4.36 34.89
CA VAL A 156 64.24 5.23 35.84
C VAL A 156 64.70 4.45 37.07
N LEU A 157 63.84 3.61 37.64
CA LEU A 157 64.18 2.75 38.78
C LEU A 157 65.34 1.80 38.45
N ILE A 158 65.32 1.15 37.30
CA ILE A 158 66.40 0.27 36.84
C ILE A 158 67.72 1.05 36.73
N LEU A 159 67.70 2.25 36.14
CA LEU A 159 68.89 3.08 36.01
C LEU A 159 69.45 3.52 37.37
N VAL A 160 68.59 3.91 38.31
CA VAL A 160 69.00 4.29 39.68
C VAL A 160 69.64 3.10 40.41
N VAL A 161 69.04 1.91 40.33
CA VAL A 161 69.59 0.69 40.94
C VAL A 161 70.94 0.32 40.32
N ALA A 162 71.06 0.38 38.99
CA ALA A 162 72.32 0.10 38.29
C ALA A 162 73.43 1.08 38.68
N ALA A 163 73.12 2.38 38.79
CA ALA A 163 74.07 3.40 39.24
C ALA A 163 74.52 3.17 40.70
N ALA A 164 73.59 2.81 41.59
CA ALA A 164 73.91 2.51 42.99
C ALA A 164 74.82 1.26 43.11
N ALA A 165 74.58 0.22 42.30
CA ALA A 165 75.44 -0.97 42.27
C ALA A 165 76.87 -0.66 41.80
N ALA A 166 77.04 0.21 40.79
CA ALA A 166 78.35 0.62 40.29
C ALA A 166 79.17 1.40 41.34
N ALA A 167 78.52 2.18 42.21
CA ALA A 167 79.18 2.97 43.25
C ALA A 167 79.72 2.12 44.43
N ALA A 168 79.23 0.88 44.62
CA ALA A 168 79.59 0.03 45.77
C ALA A 168 80.88 -0.80 45.58
N VAL A 169 81.57 -0.68 44.44
CA VAL A 169 82.80 -1.45 44.16
C VAL A 169 84.00 -0.87 44.92
N VAL A 170 84.32 -1.46 46.07
CA VAL A 170 85.52 -1.11 46.87
C VAL A 170 86.73 -1.89 46.34
N VAL A 171 87.68 -1.19 45.71
CA VAL A 171 88.97 -1.76 45.30
C VAL A 171 89.92 -1.75 46.49
N VAL A 172 90.12 -2.91 47.12
CA VAL A 172 91.14 -3.09 48.16
C VAL A 172 92.48 -3.40 47.50
N VAL A 173 93.35 -2.39 47.39
CA VAL A 173 94.73 -2.59 46.94
C VAL A 173 95.57 -3.01 48.14
N VAL A 174 95.84 -4.31 48.26
CA VAL A 174 96.77 -4.83 49.28
C VAL A 174 98.19 -4.67 48.74
N LYS A 175 98.97 -3.79 49.37
CA LYS A 175 100.40 -3.67 49.09
C LYS A 175 101.15 -4.76 49.85
N VAL A 176 101.67 -5.74 49.12
CA VAL A 176 102.54 -6.78 49.70
C VAL A 176 103.98 -6.26 49.69
N VAL A 177 104.58 -6.15 50.87
CA VAL A 177 106.02 -5.89 51.03
C VAL A 177 106.71 -7.23 51.20
N VAL A 178 107.60 -7.56 50.27
CA VAL A 178 108.43 -8.77 50.35
C VAL A 178 109.75 -8.36 51.00
N ALA A 179 110.11 -9.05 52.08
CA ALA A 179 111.38 -8.93 52.79
C ALA A 179 112.47 -9.77 52.09
#